data_AF-A0A0S6WX83-F1
#
_entry.id   AF-A0A0S6WX83-F1
#
_cell.length_a   1.000
_cell.length_b   1.000
_cell.length_c   1.000
_cell.angle_alpha   90.00
_cell.angle_beta   90.00
_cell.angle_gamma   90.00
#
_symmetry.space_group_name_H-M   'P 1'
#
loop_
_entity.id
_entity.type
_entity.pdbx_description
1 polymer ?
#
loop_
_entity_poly.entity_id
_entity_poly.type
_entity_poly.pdbx_seq_one_letter_code
_entity_poly.pdbx_strand_id
1 'polypeptide(L)'
;MLFLTLYQIIDYLVNIIVFVVIVQFVLGLLIAFNVVNMHNQFVATIYQALNAILEPLLRPIRKFMPNTGAIDFSPMVLIIGLTILQIILANLARAYA
;
A
#
# COMPACT_ATOMS: atom_id res chain seq x y z
N MET A 1 -28.27 4.90 -5.93
CA MET A 1 -27.58 4.14 -7.02
C MET A 1 -26.27 4.79 -7.49
N LEU A 2 -26.24 6.08 -7.87
CA LEU A 2 -25.01 6.75 -8.35
C LEU A 2 -23.87 6.81 -7.32
N PHE A 3 -24.19 7.03 -6.04
CA PHE A 3 -23.19 7.04 -4.97
C PHE A 3 -22.50 5.68 -4.78
N LEU A 4 -23.24 4.57 -4.98
CA LEU A 4 -22.69 3.21 -4.90
C LEU A 4 -21.73 2.94 -6.06
N THR A 5 -22.04 3.37 -7.28
CA THR A 5 -21.16 3.16 -8.43
C THR A 5 -19.87 3.99 -8.30
N LEU A 6 -19.95 5.23 -7.81
CA LEU A 6 -18.76 6.02 -7.50
C LEU A 6 -17.89 5.38 -6.43
N TYR A 7 -18.51 4.89 -5.35
CA TYR A 7 -17.80 4.14 -4.32
C TYR A 7 -17.09 2.91 -4.89
N GLN A 8 -17.76 2.12 -5.74
CA GLN A 8 -17.17 0.93 -6.35
C GLN A 8 -15.94 1.25 -7.22
N ILE A 9 -15.95 2.36 -7.95
CA ILE A 9 -14.79 2.80 -8.73
C ILE A 9 -13.63 3.16 -7.80
N ILE A 10 -13.89 3.93 -6.74
CA ILE A 10 -12.87 4.28 -5.74
C ILE A 10 -12.32 3.02 -5.07
N ASP A 11 -13.20 2.11 -4.66
CA ASP A 11 -12.86 0.84 -4.03
C ASP A 11 -11.92 0.01 -4.92
N TYR A 12 -12.24 -0.09 -6.21
CA TYR A 12 -11.37 -0.79 -7.18
C TYR A 12 -9.97 -0.15 -7.27
N LEU A 13 -9.88 1.18 -7.34
CA LEU A 13 -8.59 1.89 -7.38
C LEU A 13 -7.79 1.70 -6.09
N VAL A 14 -8.46 1.75 -4.93
CA VAL A 14 -7.82 1.49 -3.63
C VAL A 14 -7.28 0.06 -3.58
N ASN A 15 -8.03 -0.93 -4.05
CA ASN A 15 -7.57 -2.32 -4.11
C ASN A 15 -6.32 -2.49 -5.01
N ILE A 16 -6.21 -1.75 -6.12
CA ILE A 16 -4.99 -1.74 -6.94
C ILE A 16 -3.81 -1.20 -6.13
N ILE A 17 -3.99 -0.09 -5.40
CA ILE A 17 -2.93 0.48 -4.56
C ILE A 17 -2.53 -0.53 -3.48
N VAL A 18 -3.49 -1.15 -2.79
CA VAL A 18 -3.24 -2.19 -1.78
C VAL A 18 -2.43 -3.34 -2.36
N PHE A 19 -2.77 -3.82 -3.57
CA PHE A 19 -2.01 -4.86 -4.24
C PHE A 19 -0.54 -4.46 -4.48
N VAL A 20 -0.31 -3.26 -5.01
CA VAL A 20 1.06 -2.75 -5.25
C VAL A 20 1.83 -2.63 -3.93
N VAL A 21 1.19 -2.18 -2.86
CA VAL A 21 1.76 -2.10 -1.50
C VAL A 21 2.13 -3.48 -0.98
N ILE A 22 1.28 -4.50 -1.18
CA ILE A 22 1.57 -5.88 -0.79
C ILE A 22 2.78 -6.42 -1.56
N VAL A 23 2.83 -6.21 -2.88
CA VAL A 23 3.97 -6.64 -3.72
C VAL A 23 5.26 -5.99 -3.23
N GLN A 24 5.25 -4.68 -2.96
CA GLN A 24 6.41 -3.96 -2.45
C GLN A 24 6.84 -4.48 -1.07
N PHE A 25 5.90 -4.72 -0.16
CA PHE A 25 6.18 -5.23 1.18
C PHE A 25 6.80 -6.63 1.14
N VAL A 26 6.19 -7.55 0.37
CA VAL A 26 6.71 -8.91 0.18
C VAL A 26 8.11 -8.85 -0.44
N LEU A 27 8.31 -8.05 -1.49
CA LEU A 27 9.64 -7.91 -2.10
C LEU A 27 10.67 -7.35 -1.10
N GLY A 28 10.28 -6.38 -0.28
CA GLY A 28 11.12 -5.86 0.80
C GLY A 28 11.50 -6.93 1.83
N LEU A 29 10.56 -7.78 2.25
CA LEU A 29 10.86 -8.92 3.13
C LEU A 29 11.81 -9.91 2.47
N LEU A 30 11.58 -10.26 1.20
CA LEU A 30 12.45 -11.17 0.46
C LEU A 30 13.89 -10.65 0.37
N ILE A 31 14.07 -9.34 0.18
CA ILE A 31 15.38 -8.69 0.19
C ILE A 31 15.98 -8.71 1.61
N ALA A 32 15.21 -8.35 2.64
CA ALA A 32 15.67 -8.30 4.03
C ALA A 32 16.14 -9.67 4.56
N PHE A 33 15.47 -10.75 4.14
CA PHE A 33 15.85 -12.12 4.49
C PHE A 33 16.86 -12.75 3.52
N ASN A 34 17.48 -11.97 2.63
CA ASN A 34 18.44 -12.43 1.62
C ASN A 34 17.91 -13.54 0.69
N VAL A 35 16.59 -13.65 0.52
CA VAL A 35 15.97 -14.60 -0.42
C VAL A 35 16.13 -14.10 -1.86
N VAL A 36 16.05 -12.78 -2.06
CA VAL A 36 16.24 -12.13 -3.35
C VAL A 36 17.39 -11.13 -3.27
N ASN A 37 18.27 -11.16 -4.27
CA ASN A 37 19.46 -10.34 -4.29
C ASN A 37 19.28 -9.07 -5.15
N MET A 38 19.58 -7.92 -4.56
CA MET A 38 19.57 -6.61 -5.22
C MET A 38 20.69 -6.42 -6.26
N HIS A 39 21.67 -7.31 -6.33
CA HIS A 39 22.67 -7.31 -7.40
C HIS A 39 22.05 -7.63 -8.77
N ASN A 40 20.86 -8.23 -8.82
CA ASN A 40 20.12 -8.39 -10.06
C ASN A 40 19.46 -7.06 -10.44
N GLN A 41 19.93 -6.46 -11.54
CA GLN A 41 19.43 -5.18 -12.08
C GLN A 41 17.90 -5.17 -12.24
N PHE A 42 17.30 -6.30 -12.64
CA PHE A 42 15.86 -6.42 -12.82
C PHE A 42 15.10 -6.23 -11.51
N VAL A 43 15.52 -6.94 -10.45
CA VAL A 43 14.93 -6.83 -9.11
C VAL A 43 15.11 -5.42 -8.56
N ALA A 44 16.32 -4.87 -8.67
CA ALA A 44 16.63 -3.54 -8.17
C ALA A 44 15.76 -2.47 -8.83
N THR A 45 15.57 -2.57 -10.15
CA THR A 45 14.74 -1.62 -10.91
C THR A 45 13.28 -1.70 -10.50
N ILE A 46 12.73 -2.92 -10.36
CA ILE A 46 11.35 -3.11 -9.90
C ILE A 46 11.15 -2.57 -8.49
N TYR A 47 12.05 -2.91 -7.56
CA TYR A 47 11.97 -2.45 -6.18
C TYR A 47 12.06 -0.92 -6.07
N GLN A 48 12.95 -0.29 -6.84
CA GLN A 48 13.06 1.16 -6.92
C GLN A 48 11.80 1.81 -7.51
N ALA A 49 11.23 1.25 -8.58
CA ALA A 49 10.00 1.76 -9.18
C ALA A 49 8.81 1.67 -8.21
N LEU A 50 8.65 0.53 -7.54
CA LEU A 50 7.62 0.33 -6.51
C LEU A 50 7.78 1.32 -5.36
N ASN A 51 9.00 1.50 -4.85
CA ASN A 51 9.28 2.48 -3.81
C ASN A 51 8.97 3.90 -4.30
N ALA A 52 9.39 4.31 -5.50
CA ALA A 52 9.14 5.65 -6.02
C ALA A 52 7.63 5.96 -6.13
N ILE A 53 6.81 4.98 -6.53
CA ILE A 53 5.35 5.11 -6.62
C ILE A 53 4.72 5.22 -5.21
N LEU A 54 5.19 4.43 -4.25
CA LEU A 54 4.60 4.35 -2.92
C LEU A 54 5.18 5.34 -1.91
N GLU A 55 6.36 5.91 -2.16
CA GLU A 55 7.05 6.88 -1.31
C GLU A 55 6.14 8.05 -0.87
N PRO A 56 5.34 8.71 -1.74
CA PRO A 56 4.45 9.78 -1.30
C PRO A 56 3.38 9.34 -0.29
N LEU A 57 2.96 8.07 -0.34
CA LEU A 57 1.97 7.49 0.58
C LEU A 57 2.62 6.95 1.87
N LEU A 58 3.77 6.30 1.74
CA LEU A 58 4.48 5.65 2.85
C LEU A 58 5.30 6.65 3.69
N ARG A 59 5.90 7.68 3.07
CA ARG A 59 6.77 8.64 3.77
C ARG A 59 6.07 9.37 4.92
N PRO A 60 4.83 9.87 4.79
CA PRO A 60 4.11 10.44 5.93
C PRO A 60 3.90 9.42 7.04
N ILE A 61 3.54 8.19 6.70
CA ILE A 61 3.30 7.11 7.68
C ILE A 61 4.58 6.77 8.44
N ARG A 62 5.71 6.62 7.75
CA ARG A 62 7.02 6.35 8.36
C ARG A 62 7.43 7.40 9.38
N LYS A 63 7.04 8.67 9.22
CA LYS A 63 7.34 9.75 10.19
C LYS A 63 6.62 9.57 11.52
N PHE A 64 5.46 8.90 11.52
CA PHE A 64 4.68 8.66 12.73
C PHE A 64 4.93 7.30 13.36
N MET A 65 5.59 6.38 12.64
CA MET A 65 5.94 5.08 13.19
C MET A 65 7.20 5.16 14.08
N PRO A 66 7.27 4.32 15.13
CA PRO A 66 8.52 4.12 15.86
C PRO A 66 9.56 3.45 14.95
N ASN A 67 10.84 3.50 15.34
CA ASN A 67 11.90 2.82 14.60
C ASN A 67 11.70 1.30 14.65
N THR A 68 11.27 0.69 13.53
CA THR A 68 10.92 -0.73 13.43
C THR A 68 12.12 -1.65 13.10
N GLY A 69 13.34 -1.15 13.20
CA GLY A 69 14.56 -1.93 12.93
C GLY A 69 14.71 -2.27 11.44
N ALA A 70 14.92 -3.55 11.12
CA ALA A 70 15.23 -4.01 9.77
C ALA A 70 14.01 -4.15 8.84
N ILE A 71 12.78 -4.09 9.38
CA ILE A 71 11.55 -4.29 8.61
C ILE A 71 10.73 -3.00 8.61
N ASP A 72 10.28 -2.57 7.43
CA ASP A 72 9.36 -1.44 7.28
C ASP A 72 7.91 -1.92 7.40
N PHE A 73 7.23 -1.60 8.50
CA PHE A 73 5.82 -1.92 8.71
C PHE A 73 4.86 -0.84 8.17
N SER A 74 5.36 0.25 7.56
CA SER A 74 4.50 1.31 7.00
C SER A 74 3.54 0.81 5.92
N PRO A 75 3.88 -0.20 5.09
CA PRO A 75 2.93 -0.81 4.16
C PRO A 75 1.71 -1.40 4.86
N MET A 76 1.89 -2.06 6.01
CA MET A 76 0.76 -2.61 6.78
C MET A 76 -0.14 -1.51 7.32
N VAL A 77 0.44 -0.44 7.86
CA VAL A 77 -0.31 0.72 8.36
C VAL A 77 -1.08 1.39 7.21
N LEU A 78 -0.47 1.53 6.03
CA LEU A 78 -1.14 2.06 4.85
C LEU A 78 -2.34 1.20 4.45
N ILE A 79 -2.17 -0.12 4.37
CA ILE A 79 -3.26 -1.05 4.04
C ILE A 79 -4.40 -0.91 5.04
N ILE A 80 -4.10 -0.92 6.34
CA ILE A 80 -5.12 -0.76 7.39
C ILE A 80 -5.85 0.58 7.24
N GLY A 81 -5.12 1.67 7.00
CA GLY A 81 -5.70 3.00 6.79
C GLY A 81 -6.61 3.06 5.56
N LEU A 82 -6.21 2.44 4.46
CA LEU A 82 -7.01 2.34 3.24
C LEU A 82 -8.27 1.48 3.45
N THR A 83 -8.18 0.37 4.17
CA THR A 83 -9.33 -0.48 4.51
C THR A 83 -10.34 0.27 5.39
N ILE A 84 -9.86 1.02 6.40
CA ILE A 84 -10.73 1.86 7.23
C ILE A 84 -11.43 2.91 6.36
N LEU A 85 -10.70 3.56 5.45
CA LEU A 85 -11.28 4.52 4.51
C LEU A 85 -12.36 3.88 3.63
N GLN A 86 -12.12 2.69 3.08
CA GLN A 86 -13.12 1.94 2.30
C GLN A 86 -14.38 1.67 3.13
N ILE A 87 -14.25 1.22 4.38
CA ILE A 87 -15.40 0.97 5.27
C ILE A 87 -16.23 2.25 5.47
N ILE A 88 -15.56 3.38 5.76
CA ILE A 88 -16.23 4.67 5.96
C ILE A 88 -16.95 5.10 4.68
N LEU A 89 -16.27 5.07 3.53
CA LEU A 89 -16.85 5.45 2.25
C LEU A 89 -17.99 4.53 1.82
N ALA A 90 -17.92 3.23 2.11
CA ALA A 90 -18.97 2.27 1.82
C ALA A 90 -20.25 2.60 2.61
N ASN A 91 -20.09 2.87 3.90
CA ASN A 91 -21.21 3.22 4.78
C ASN A 91 -21.83 4.55 4.36
N LEU A 92 -20.99 5.54 4.02
CA LEU A 92 -21.44 6.82 3.49
C LEU A 92 -22.23 6.63 2.19
N ALA A 93 -21.67 5.92 1.22
CA ALA A 93 -22.32 5.66 -0.06
C ALA A 93 -23.68 4.99 0.11
N ARG A 94 -23.80 4.00 1.01
CA ARG A 94 -25.08 3.35 1.32
C ARG A 94 -26.09 4.27 1.99
N ALA A 95 -25.65 5.19 2.85
CA ALA A 95 -26.53 6.12 3.56
C ALA A 95 -27.18 7.17 2.63
N TYR A 96 -26.51 7.52 1.52
CA TYR A 96 -27.01 8.49 0.53
C TYR A 96 -27.45 7.83 -0.81
N ALA A 97 -27.45 6.50 -0.89
CA ALA A 97 -27.76 5.75 -2.12
C ALA A 97 -29.25 5.58 -2.40
#